data_AF-A0A8T4NLY6-F1
#
_entry.id   AF-A0A8T4NLY6-F1
#
_cell.length_a   1.000
_cell.length_b   1.000
_cell.length_c   1.000
_cell.angle_alpha   90.00
_cell.angle_beta   90.00
_cell.angle_gamma   90.00
#
_symmetry.space_group_name_H-M   'P 1'
#
loop_
_entity.id
_entity.type
_entity.pdbx_description
1 polymer ?
#
loop_
_entity_poly.entity_id
_entity_poly.type
_entity_poly.pdbx_seq_one_letter_code
_entity_poly.pdbx_strand_id
1 'polypeptide(L)' 'MDEKEREKIRLEAKEILEKFAKTLENVKLKEKKAKKEVGGFREEGQGEHGDKDFRKRMFANAPNKNEDNIIAEKKSWN' A
#
# COMPACT_ATOMS: atom_id res chain seq x y z
N MET A 1 2.17 -18.28 12.85
CA MET A 1 3.33 -18.53 11.98
C MET A 1 4.27 -19.44 12.72
N ASP A 2 4.48 -20.65 12.20
CA ASP A 2 5.41 -21.60 12.79
C ASP A 2 6.83 -21.42 12.21
N GLU A 3 7.81 -22.11 12.80
CA GLU A 3 9.22 -21.98 12.40
C GLU A 3 9.48 -22.49 10.97
N LYS A 4 8.71 -23.48 10.50
CA LYS A 4 8.85 -24.04 9.14
C LYS A 4 8.34 -23.06 8.10
N GLU A 5 7.22 -22.40 8.39
CA GLU A 5 6.61 -21.37 7.56
C GLU A 5 7.52 -20.13 7.47
N ARG A 6 8.15 -19.76 8.59
CA ARG A 6 9.14 -18.67 8.64
C ARG A 6 10.36 -18.97 7.77
N GLU A 7 10.93 -20.17 7.88
CA GLU A 7 12.11 -20.53 7.09
C GLU A 7 11.78 -20.66 5.60
N LYS A 8 10.59 -21.17 5.26
CA LYS A 8 10.10 -21.20 3.88
C LYS A 8 10.02 -19.79 3.27
N ILE A 9 9.43 -18.84 4.00
CA ILE A 9 9.33 -17.44 3.54
C ILE A 9 10.72 -16.81 3.39
N ARG A 10 11.64 -17.11 4.30
CA ARG A 10 13.02 -16.62 4.22
C ARG A 10 13.73 -17.10 2.96
N LEU A 11 13.57 -18.37 2.61
CA LEU A 11 14.15 -18.96 1.41
C LEU A 11 13.54 -18.36 0.13
N GLU A 12 12.21 -18.26 0.07
CA GLU A 12 11.50 -17.66 -1.07
C GLU A 12 11.90 -16.18 -1.26
N ALA A 13 11.99 -15.40 -0.18
CA ALA A 13 12.44 -14.02 -0.23
C ALA A 13 13.88 -13.90 -0.76
N LYS A 14 14.78 -14.78 -0.29
CA LYS A 14 16.17 -14.81 -0.76
C LYS A 14 16.24 -15.08 -2.27
N GLU A 15 15.49 -16.07 -2.76
CA GLU A 15 15.46 -16.37 -4.20
C GLU A 15 14.93 -15.21 -5.03
N ILE A 16 13.88 -14.52 -4.57
CA ILE A 16 13.33 -13.35 -5.26
C ILE A 16 14.37 -12.25 -5.37
N LEU A 17 15.08 -11.96 -4.27
CA LEU A 17 16.13 -10.94 -4.23
C LEU A 17 17.30 -11.27 -5.16
N GLU A 18 17.76 -12.53 -5.15
CA GLU A 18 18.84 -12.99 -6.04
C GLU A 18 18.44 -12.89 -7.52
N LYS A 19 17.23 -13.35 -7.87
CA LYS A 19 16.69 -13.24 -9.24
C LYS A 19 16.58 -11.78 -9.68
N PHE A 20 16.10 -10.90 -8.79
CA PHE A 20 15.99 -9.47 -9.06
C PHE A 20 17.36 -8.83 -9.28
N ALA A 21 18.33 -9.08 -8.39
CA ALA A 21 19.70 -8.56 -8.50
C ALA A 21 20.37 -8.99 -9.81
N LYS A 22 20.30 -10.29 -10.14
CA LYS A 22 20.83 -10.83 -11.39
C LYS A 22 20.16 -10.23 -12.63
N THR A 23 18.88 -9.90 -12.54
CA THR A 23 18.17 -9.23 -13.62
C THR A 23 18.68 -7.79 -13.78
N LEU A 24 18.86 -7.06 -12.68
CA LEU A 24 19.38 -5.68 -12.69
C LEU A 24 20.79 -5.57 -13.27
N GLU A 25 21.66 -6.55 -13.03
CA GLU A 25 23.02 -6.59 -13.63
C GLU A 25 23.00 -6.51 -15.16
N ASN A 26 21.95 -7.05 -15.78
CA ASN A 26 21.80 -7.08 -17.23
C ASN A 26 21.06 -5.86 -17.81
N VAL A 27 20.56 -4.96 -16.95
CA VAL A 27 19.81 -3.77 -17.38
C VAL A 27 20.78 -2.65 -17.71
N LYS A 28 20.91 -2.33 -19.00
CA LYS A 28 21.55 -1.09 -19.46
C LYS A 28 20.60 0.07 -19.23
N LEU A 29 20.79 0.79 -18.12
CA LEU A 29 20.07 2.04 -17.86
C LEU A 29 20.52 3.08 -18.88
N LYS A 30 19.68 3.35 -19.90
CA LYS A 30 19.76 4.64 -20.60
C LYS A 30 19.41 5.71 -19.58
N GLU A 31 20.11 6.84 -19.57
CA GLU A 31 19.67 8.04 -18.83
C GLU A 31 18.27 8.42 -19.33
N LYS A 32 17.25 7.87 -18.69
CA LYS A 32 15.90 8.41 -18.79
C LYS A 32 15.98 9.67 -17.97
N LYS A 33 15.98 10.83 -18.65
CA LYS A 33 15.52 12.07 -18.03
C LYS A 33 14.26 11.67 -17.28
N ALA A 34 14.30 11.71 -15.94
CA ALA A 34 13.09 11.56 -15.16
C ALA A 34 12.06 12.46 -15.86
N LYS A 35 10.83 11.98 -16.10
CA LYS A 35 9.76 12.92 -16.43
C LYS A 35 9.88 13.98 -15.36
N LYS A 36 10.16 15.24 -15.76
CA LYS A 36 10.36 16.35 -14.82
C LYS A 36 9.36 16.13 -13.71
N GLU A 37 9.82 16.11 -12.46
CA GLU A 37 8.91 16.13 -11.33
C GLU A 37 8.07 17.41 -11.48
N VAL A 38 6.94 17.26 -12.16
CA VAL A 38 5.91 18.27 -12.16
C VAL A 38 5.29 18.07 -10.80
N GLY A 39 5.77 18.84 -9.82
CA GLY A 39 5.16 18.88 -8.49
C GLY A 39 3.65 19.00 -8.68
N GLY A 40 2.93 17.95 -8.29
CA GLY A 40 1.51 17.78 -8.56
C GLY A 40 0.68 18.33 -7.42
N PHE A 41 0.83 19.62 -7.13
CA PHE A 41 -0.08 20.27 -6.19
C PHE A 41 -1.45 20.36 -6.86
N ARG A 42 -2.47 19.82 -6.19
CA ARG A 42 -3.85 20.01 -6.59
C ARG A 42 -4.30 21.36 -6.06
N GLU A 43 -4.91 22.19 -6.90
CA GLU A 43 -5.60 23.39 -6.43
C GLU A 43 -6.70 23.00 -5.44
N GLU A 44 -6.73 23.66 -4.29
CA GLU A 44 -7.81 23.47 -3.32
C GLU A 44 -9.13 23.92 -3.97
N GLY A 45 -10.10 23.01 -4.01
CA GLY A 45 -11.45 23.29 -4.48
C GLY A 45 -12.46 23.16 -3.34
N GLN A 46 -13.71 23.52 -3.60
CA GLN A 46 -14.79 23.43 -2.60
C GLN A 46 -15.19 21.98 -2.21
N GLY A 47 -14.58 20.97 -2.86
CA GLY A 47 -14.97 19.58 -2.76
C GLY A 47 -16.25 19.30 -3.57
N GLU A 48 -16.32 18.13 -4.19
CA GLU A 48 -17.57 17.68 -4.81
C GLU A 48 -18.56 17.22 -3.72
N HIS A 49 -19.86 17.31 -4.00
CA HIS A 49 -20.85 16.63 -3.17
C HIS A 49 -20.59 15.13 -3.29
N GLY A 50 -20.14 14.52 -2.19
CA GLY A 50 -19.87 13.09 -2.14
C GLY A 50 -21.11 12.27 -2.49
N ASP A 51 -20.90 11.11 -3.11
CA ASP A 51 -21.95 10.14 -3.36
C ASP A 51 -22.74 9.84 -2.07
N LYS A 52 -24.07 9.93 -2.15
CA LYS A 52 -24.98 9.69 -1.03
C LYS A 52 -24.80 8.29 -0.44
N ASP A 53 -24.39 7.33 -1.26
CA ASP A 53 -24.15 5.95 -0.85
C ASP A 53 -22.72 5.69 -0.34
N PHE A 54 -21.82 6.67 -0.41
CA PHE A 54 -20.44 6.52 0.04
C PHE A 54 -20.36 6.07 1.51
N ARG A 55 -21.11 6.74 2.39
CA ARG A 55 -21.14 6.42 3.83
C ARG A 55 -21.55 4.97 4.06
N LYS A 56 -22.61 4.53 3.39
CA LYS A 56 -23.14 3.15 3.48
C LYS A 56 -22.09 2.13 3.03
N ARG A 57 -21.44 2.35 1.88
CA ARG A 57 -20.42 1.44 1.34
C ARG A 57 -19.18 1.37 2.22
N MET A 58 -18.73 2.51 2.74
CA MET A 58 -17.57 2.60 3.63
C MET A 58 -17.78 1.76 4.89
N PHE A 59 -18.91 1.95 5.60
CA PHE A 59 -19.19 1.16 6.79
C PHE A 59 -19.56 -0.29 6.48
N ALA A 60 -20.17 -0.61 5.33
CA ALA A 60 -20.44 -2.01 4.96
C ALA A 60 -19.18 -2.88 4.91
N ASN A 61 -18.04 -2.29 4.56
CA ASN A 61 -16.76 -2.98 4.47
C ASN A 61 -15.93 -2.96 5.77
N ALA A 62 -16.41 -2.28 6.82
CA ALA A 62 -15.69 -2.19 8.08
C ALA A 62 -15.73 -3.54 8.83
N PRO A 63 -14.58 -4.07 9.29
CA PRO A 63 -14.52 -5.38 9.95
C PRO A 63 -15.30 -5.41 11.28
N ASN A 64 -15.26 -4.32 12.04
CA ASN A 64 -16.06 -4.12 13.24
C ASN A 64 -16.61 -2.69 13.23
N LYS A 65 -17.93 -2.55 13.42
CA LYS A 65 -18.60 -1.25 13.47
C LYS A 65 -19.79 -1.27 14.43
N ASN A 66 -20.17 -0.09 14.87
CA ASN A 66 -21.46 0.16 15.48
C ASN A 66 -22.08 1.40 14.83
N GLU A 67 -23.15 1.19 14.06
CA GLU A 67 -23.80 2.21 13.24
C GLU A 67 -22.77 2.93 12.34
N ASP A 68 -22.48 4.19 12.68
CA ASP A 68 -21.54 5.07 11.97
C ASP A 68 -20.18 5.18 12.66
N ASN A 69 -19.81 4.22 13.51
CA ASN A 69 -18.54 4.18 14.21
C ASN A 69 -17.75 2.93 13.82
N ILE A 70 -16.48 3.09 13.45
CA ILE A 70 -15.55 1.97 13.29
C ILE A 70 -14.98 1.63 14.66
N ILE A 71 -15.07 0.36 15.05
CA ILE A 71 -14.52 -0.12 16.33
C ILE A 71 -13.13 -0.70 16.06
N ALA A 72 -12.13 -0.16 16.75
CA ALA A 72 -10.76 -0.64 16.69
C ALA A 72 -10.17 -0.75 18.10
N GLU A 73 -9.24 -1.68 18.29
CA GLU A 73 -8.47 -1.78 19.53
C GLU A 73 -7.60 -0.54 19.72
N LYS A 74 -7.60 0.01 20.94
CA LYS A 74 -6.69 1.08 21.30
C LYS A 74 -5.29 0.49 21.50
N LYS A 75 -4.40 0.69 20.52
CA LYS A 75 -2.98 0.36 20.65
C LYS A 75 -2.18 1.60 21.06
N SER A 76 -1.14 1.39 21.84
CA SER A 76 -0.12 2.39 22.12
C SER A 76 1.03 2.21 21.13
N TRP A 77 1.62 3.31 20.68
CA TRP A 77 2.94 3.26 20.05
C TRP A 77 3.95 2.99 21.16
N ASN A 78 4.50 1.77 21.19
CA ASN A 78 5.67 1.41 21.99
C ASN A 78 6.91 1.47 21.11
#